data_AF-A0A840VT36-F1
#
_entry.id   AF-A0A840VT36-F1
#
_cell.length_a   1.000
_cell.length_b   1.000
_cell.length_c   1.000
_cell.angle_alpha   90.00
_cell.angle_beta   90.00
_cell.angle_gamma   90.00
#
_symmetry.space_group_name_H-M   'P 1'
#
loop_
_entity.id
_entity.type
_entity.pdbx_description
1 polymer ?
#
loop_
_entity_poly.entity_id
_entity_poly.type
_entity_poly.pdbx_seq_one_letter_code
_entity_poly.pdbx_strand_id
1 'polypeptide(L)'
;MESDEPPDDAMEAATADLLHLGFLEIRSLTVPPPEAEPATALTRRRERASMIADICHQLPGLLAPQRRHQLADGLRYQWRTASATKREWLRSRWDHLNYDHRWLTEAAITERTTTGKHDRIDRPPV
;
A
#
# COMPACT_ATOMS: atom_id res chain seq x y z
N MET A 1 25.26 -0.27 -5.22
CA MET A 1 24.01 0.44 -4.89
C MET A 1 23.37 -0.35 -3.78
N GLU A 2 23.48 0.12 -2.54
CA GLU A 2 22.59 -0.35 -1.48
C GLU A 2 21.16 -0.11 -1.97
N SER A 3 20.30 -1.11 -1.81
CA SER A 3 18.88 -0.92 -2.07
C SER A 3 18.36 0.05 -1.00
N ASP A 4 17.66 1.13 -1.37
CA ASP A 4 16.92 1.98 -0.42
C ASP A 4 15.75 1.22 0.27
N GLU A 5 15.64 -0.09 0.00
CA GLU A 5 14.70 -1.00 0.63
C GLU A 5 15.11 -1.28 2.08
N PRO A 6 14.17 -1.14 3.04
CA PRO A 6 14.44 -1.45 4.43
C PRO A 6 14.67 -2.95 4.65
N PRO A 7 15.30 -3.34 5.77
CA PRO A 7 15.45 -4.74 6.16
C PRO A 7 14.12 -5.51 6.22
N ASP A 8 14.15 -6.80 5.88
CA ASP A 8 12.95 -7.68 5.84
C ASP A 8 12.16 -7.68 7.15
N ASP A 9 12.86 -7.75 8.29
CA ASP A 9 12.25 -7.75 9.62
C ASP A 9 11.52 -6.43 9.93
N ALA A 10 12.08 -5.30 9.50
CA ALA A 10 11.46 -3.99 9.61
C ALA A 10 10.20 -3.89 8.71
N MET A 11 10.26 -4.43 7.48
CA MET A 11 9.11 -4.47 6.57
C MET A 11 7.97 -5.33 7.13
N GLU A 12 8.30 -6.50 7.66
CA GLU A 12 7.34 -7.42 8.26
C GLU A 12 6.66 -6.78 9.47
N ALA A 13 7.43 -6.19 10.38
CA ALA A 13 6.92 -5.49 11.56
C ALA A 13 5.98 -4.36 11.14
N ALA A 14 6.41 -3.47 10.23
CA ALA A 14 5.59 -2.37 9.76
C ALA A 14 4.30 -2.83 9.06
N THR A 15 4.35 -3.95 8.34
CA THR A 15 3.17 -4.54 7.68
C THR A 15 2.20 -5.15 8.69
N ALA A 16 2.71 -5.80 9.74
CA ALA A 16 1.89 -6.33 10.83
C ALA A 16 1.24 -5.19 11.65
N ASP A 17 1.98 -4.12 11.93
CA ASP A 17 1.46 -2.95 12.63
C ASP A 17 0.42 -2.20 11.80
N LEU A 18 0.62 -2.10 10.48
CA LEU A 18 -0.37 -1.54 9.56
C LEU A 18 -1.69 -2.33 9.61
N LEU A 19 -1.60 -3.67 9.61
CA LEU A 19 -2.75 -4.55 9.76
C LEU A 19 -3.46 -4.33 11.10
N HIS A 20 -2.70 -4.21 12.19
CA HIS A 20 -3.25 -3.92 13.52
C HIS A 20 -4.00 -2.58 13.56
N LEU A 21 -3.38 -1.50 13.07
CA LEU A 21 -4.00 -0.18 12.99
C LEU A 21 -5.26 -0.19 12.12
N GLY A 22 -5.24 -0.90 11.00
CA GLY A 22 -6.38 -1.08 10.12
C GLY A 22 -7.57 -1.70 10.84
N PHE A 23 -7.34 -2.77 11.61
CA PHE A 23 -8.41 -3.39 12.40
C PHE A 23 -8.98 -2.47 13.48
N LEU A 24 -8.13 -1.70 14.17
CA LEU A 24 -8.59 -0.72 15.17
C LEU A 24 -9.46 0.38 14.54
N GLU A 25 -9.07 0.88 13.37
CA GLU A 25 -9.85 1.90 12.66
C GLU A 25 -11.16 1.34 12.10
N ILE A 26 -11.16 0.12 11.54
CA ILE A 26 -12.42 -0.55 11.15
C ILE A 26 -13.34 -0.68 12.37
N ARG A 27 -12.82 -1.16 13.50
CA ARG A 27 -13.61 -1.28 14.74
C ARG A 27 -14.21 0.05 15.17
N SER A 28 -13.46 1.15 15.12
CA SER A 28 -13.99 2.47 15.51
C SER A 28 -15.05 2.99 14.53
N LEU A 29 -14.93 2.66 13.24
CA LEU A 29 -15.89 3.05 12.20
C LEU A 29 -17.19 2.24 12.25
N THR A 30 -17.15 1.00 12.76
CA THR A 30 -18.33 0.12 12.86
C THR A 30 -19.10 0.23 14.17
N VAL A 31 -18.59 0.98 15.16
CA VAL A 31 -19.36 1.32 16.37
C VAL A 31 -20.63 2.08 15.97
N PRO A 32 -21.81 1.72 16.51
CA PRO A 32 -23.05 2.44 16.24
C PRO A 32 -22.89 3.93 16.50
N PRO A 33 -23.17 4.79 15.52
CA PRO A 33 -23.12 6.23 15.72
C PRO A 33 -24.26 6.68 16.64
N PRO A 34 -24.12 7.84 17.31
CA PRO A 34 -25.23 8.47 18.00
C PRO A 34 -26.38 8.77 17.02
N GLU A 35 -27.63 8.70 17.51
CA GLU A 35 -28.87 8.74 16.70
C GLU A 35 -29.05 9.99 15.81
N ALA A 36 -28.19 11.00 15.93
CA ALA A 36 -28.26 12.27 15.21
C ALA A 36 -27.33 12.39 13.98
N GLU A 37 -26.57 11.35 13.61
CA GLU A 37 -25.64 11.44 12.47
C GLU A 37 -26.39 11.46 11.12
N PRO A 38 -26.08 12.41 10.21
CA PRO A 38 -26.71 12.47 8.91
C PRO A 38 -26.36 11.24 8.05
N ALA A 39 -27.28 10.83 7.18
CA ALA A 39 -27.09 9.66 6.31
C ALA A 39 -25.80 9.72 5.48
N THR A 40 -25.37 10.91 5.06
CA THR A 40 -24.12 11.12 4.32
C THR A 40 -22.89 10.80 5.16
N ALA A 41 -22.88 11.08 6.46
CA ALA A 41 -21.80 10.70 7.37
C ALA A 41 -21.74 9.19 7.56
N LEU A 42 -22.90 8.52 7.66
CA LEU A 42 -22.97 7.06 7.72
C LEU A 42 -22.38 6.40 6.47
N THR A 43 -22.72 6.92 5.28
CA THR A 43 -22.16 6.43 4.01
C THR A 43 -20.64 6.59 3.99
N ARG A 44 -20.10 7.76 4.36
CA ARG A 44 -18.66 8.00 4.41
C ARG A 44 -17.94 7.07 5.39
N ARG A 45 -18.54 6.79 6.56
CA ARG A 45 -17.98 5.82 7.53
C ARG A 45 -17.88 4.43 6.93
N ARG A 46 -18.94 3.97 6.25
CA ARG A 46 -18.97 2.66 5.57
C ARG A 46 -17.94 2.58 4.45
N GLU A 47 -17.88 3.58 3.58
CA GLU A 47 -16.90 3.65 2.49
C GLU A 47 -15.46 3.59 3.02
N ARG A 48 -15.18 4.32 4.10
CA ARG A 48 -13.86 4.31 4.75
C ARG A 48 -13.55 2.93 5.35
N ALA A 49 -14.50 2.31 6.05
CA ALA A 49 -14.31 0.98 6.64
C ALA A 49 -14.05 -0.08 5.55
N SER A 50 -14.84 -0.07 4.47
CA SER A 50 -14.64 -0.97 3.31
C SER A 50 -13.28 -0.76 2.66
N MET A 51 -12.87 0.50 2.46
CA MET A 51 -11.55 0.80 1.89
C MET A 51 -10.41 0.23 2.75
N ILE A 52 -10.47 0.37 4.08
CA ILE A 52 -9.43 -0.15 4.99
C ILE A 52 -9.46 -1.68 5.01
N ALA A 53 -10.66 -2.28 5.00
CA ALA A 53 -10.81 -3.73 4.94
C ALA A 53 -10.19 -4.32 3.67
N ASP A 54 -10.37 -3.68 2.51
CA ASP A 54 -9.72 -4.11 1.26
C ASP A 54 -8.19 -4.13 1.37
N ILE A 55 -7.61 -3.11 2.01
CA ILE A 55 -6.16 -3.04 2.23
C ILE A 55 -5.75 -4.20 3.13
N CYS A 56 -6.41 -4.34 4.29
CA CYS A 56 -6.11 -5.36 5.29
C CYS A 56 -6.30 -6.78 4.78
N HIS A 57 -7.19 -7.01 3.80
CA HIS A 57 -7.44 -8.33 3.24
C HIS A 57 -6.20 -8.95 2.59
N GLN A 58 -5.33 -8.13 1.99
CA GLN A 58 -4.18 -8.60 1.23
C GLN A 58 -2.92 -8.78 2.09
N LEU A 59 -2.78 -8.05 3.20
CA LEU A 59 -1.56 -8.03 4.02
C LEU A 59 -1.19 -9.39 4.65
N PRO A 60 -2.13 -10.19 5.21
CA PRO A 60 -1.80 -11.48 5.80
C PRO A 60 -1.13 -12.44 4.80
N GLY A 61 -1.52 -12.38 3.52
CA GLY A 61 -0.93 -13.19 2.47
C GLY A 61 0.54 -12.84 2.19
N LEU A 62 0.93 -11.58 2.41
CA LEU A 62 2.32 -11.13 2.27
C LEU A 62 3.18 -11.53 3.49
N LEU A 63 2.57 -11.59 4.68
CA LEU A 63 3.25 -11.98 5.92
C LEU A 63 3.41 -13.50 6.09
N ALA A 64 2.67 -14.29 5.30
CA ALA A 64 2.70 -15.75 5.35
C ALA A 64 4.12 -16.29 5.08
N PRO A 65 4.61 -17.29 5.84
CA PRO A 65 5.99 -17.78 5.71
C PRO A 65 6.39 -18.16 4.28
N GLN A 66 5.45 -18.68 3.48
CA GLN A 66 5.69 -19.12 2.11
C GLN A 66 5.87 -17.95 1.12
N ARG A 67 5.40 -16.75 1.47
CA ARG A 67 5.37 -15.56 0.59
C ARG A 67 6.16 -14.38 1.12
N ARG A 68 6.66 -14.47 2.34
CA ARG A 68 7.44 -13.44 3.04
C ARG A 68 8.63 -12.91 2.24
N HIS A 69 9.31 -13.77 1.48
CA HIS A 69 10.39 -13.36 0.57
C HIS A 69 9.94 -12.45 -0.59
N GLN A 70 8.62 -12.31 -0.83
CA GLN A 70 8.01 -11.45 -1.85
C GLN A 70 7.37 -10.21 -1.22
N LEU A 71 7.59 -9.96 0.08
CA LEU A 71 6.91 -8.89 0.81
C LEU A 71 7.12 -7.53 0.14
N ALA A 72 8.37 -7.19 -0.21
CA ALA A 72 8.69 -5.92 -0.83
C ALA A 72 7.98 -5.72 -2.17
N ASP A 73 8.03 -6.71 -3.06
CA ASP A 73 7.35 -6.65 -4.35
C ASP A 73 5.82 -6.63 -4.21
N GLY A 74 5.29 -7.35 -3.22
CA GLY A 74 3.88 -7.32 -2.87
C GLY A 74 3.43 -5.93 -2.41
N LEU A 75 4.20 -5.28 -1.54
CA LEU A 75 3.93 -3.91 -1.07
C LEU A 75 4.05 -2.89 -2.21
N ARG A 76 5.06 -3.00 -3.08
CA ARG A 76 5.18 -2.17 -4.30
C ARG A 76 3.98 -2.34 -5.21
N TYR A 77 3.54 -3.57 -5.46
CA TYR A 77 2.37 -3.85 -6.29
C TYR A 77 1.10 -3.24 -5.69
N GLN A 78 0.87 -3.42 -4.38
CA GLN A 78 -0.27 -2.82 -3.69
C GLN A 78 -0.22 -1.28 -3.77
N TRP A 79 0.94 -0.68 -3.56
CA TRP A 79 1.12 0.77 -3.64
C TRP A 79 0.81 1.32 -5.05
N ARG A 80 1.32 0.65 -6.08
CA ARG A 80 1.13 1.04 -7.50
C ARG A 80 -0.33 0.97 -7.91
N THR A 81 -1.04 -0.07 -7.47
CA THR A 81 -2.45 -0.32 -7.84
C THR A 81 -3.46 0.40 -6.93
N ALA A 82 -3.03 0.92 -5.78
CA ALA A 82 -3.88 1.66 -4.87
C ALA A 82 -4.42 2.97 -5.48
N SER A 83 -5.65 3.33 -5.12
CA SER A 83 -6.20 4.66 -5.42
C SER A 83 -5.47 5.75 -4.63
N ALA A 84 -5.66 7.02 -5.00
CA ALA A 84 -5.08 8.15 -4.27
C ALA A 84 -5.44 8.14 -2.78
N THR A 85 -6.72 7.89 -2.45
CA THR A 85 -7.21 7.80 -1.06
C THR A 85 -6.57 6.63 -0.31
N LYS A 86 -6.45 5.45 -0.93
CA LYS A 86 -5.77 4.30 -0.30
C LYS A 86 -4.29 4.61 -0.02
N ARG A 87 -3.59 5.25 -0.96
CA ARG A 87 -2.19 5.69 -0.77
C ARG A 87 -2.04 6.75 0.32
N GLU A 88 -2.98 7.69 0.42
CA GLU A 88 -2.97 8.69 1.48
C GLU A 88 -3.17 8.06 2.86
N TRP A 89 -4.10 7.11 2.97
CA TRP A 89 -4.28 6.36 4.21
C TRP A 89 -3.03 5.57 4.59
N LEU A 90 -2.44 4.81 3.64
CA LEU A 90 -1.21 4.05 3.86
C LEU A 90 -0.06 4.94 4.36
N ARG A 91 0.19 6.08 3.69
CA ARG A 91 1.19 7.07 4.13
C ARG A 91 0.94 7.53 5.54
N SER A 92 -0.28 7.99 5.83
CA SER A 92 -0.64 8.48 7.16
C SER A 92 -0.40 7.43 8.26
N ARG A 93 -0.63 6.14 7.97
CA ARG A 93 -0.36 5.08 8.96
C ARG A 93 1.12 4.78 9.10
N TRP A 94 1.89 4.71 8.02
CA TRP A 94 3.34 4.50 8.11
C TRP A 94 4.07 5.69 8.72
N ASP A 95 3.64 6.92 8.43
CA ASP A 95 4.13 8.13 9.10
C ASP A 95 3.88 8.06 10.61
N HIS A 96 2.68 7.61 11.03
CA HIS A 96 2.37 7.40 12.45
C HIS A 96 3.25 6.33 13.11
N LEU A 97 3.67 5.32 12.35
CA LEU A 97 4.60 4.27 12.79
C LEU A 97 6.08 4.68 12.68
N ASN A 98 6.40 5.89 12.21
CA ASN A 98 7.75 6.33 11.86
C ASN A 98 8.47 5.38 10.88
N TYR A 99 7.72 4.73 9.98
CA TYR A 99 8.25 3.81 8.99
C TYR A 99 8.54 4.55 7.67
N ASP A 100 9.78 4.44 7.17
CA ASP A 100 10.16 5.03 5.89
C ASP A 100 9.57 4.21 4.74
N HIS A 101 8.61 4.81 4.04
CA HIS A 101 7.88 4.20 2.94
C HIS A 101 8.27 4.80 1.57
N ARG A 102 9.28 5.67 1.51
CA ARG A 102 9.68 6.37 0.27
C ARG A 102 10.20 5.42 -0.81
N TRP A 103 10.81 4.31 -0.41
CA TRP A 103 11.27 3.24 -1.29
C TRP A 103 10.15 2.62 -2.17
N LEU A 104 8.88 2.76 -1.77
CA LEU A 104 7.71 2.36 -2.58
C LEU A 104 7.48 3.28 -3.79
N THR A 105 7.97 4.51 -3.73
CA THR A 105 7.85 5.52 -4.79
C THR A 105 9.06 5.56 -5.71
N GLU A 106 10.24 5.30 -5.18
CA GLU A 106 11.53 5.43 -5.90
C GLU A 106 11.73 4.32 -6.94
N ALA A 107 11.27 3.09 -6.66
CA ALA A 107 11.31 2.00 -7.64
C ALA A 107 10.47 2.27 -8.92
N ALA A 108 9.46 3.13 -8.84
CA ALA A 108 8.63 3.50 -10.00
C ALA A 108 9.38 4.40 -11.01
N ILE A 109 10.50 5.01 -10.59
CA ILE A 109 11.35 5.85 -11.44
C ILE A 109 12.33 4.98 -12.24
N THR A 110 12.82 3.88 -11.67
CA THR A 110 13.80 3.01 -12.33
C THR A 110 13.19 2.21 -13.49
N GLU A 111 11.95 1.71 -13.38
CA GLU A 111 11.26 0.99 -14.48
C GLU A 111 10.93 1.88 -15.69
N ARG A 112 10.70 3.18 -15.50
CA ARG A 112 10.49 4.13 -16.62
C ARG A 112 11.78 4.43 -17.37
N THR A 113 12.93 4.28 -16.72
CA THR A 113 14.23 4.62 -17.32
C THR A 113 14.86 3.45 -18.08
N THR A 114 14.52 2.20 -17.72
CA THR A 114 14.99 1.00 -18.43
C THR A 114 14.18 0.65 -19.68
N THR A 115 12.95 1.15 -19.81
CA THR A 115 12.10 0.93 -21.00
C THR A 115 12.34 1.96 -22.12
N GLY A 116 13.35 2.82 -21.99
CA GLY A 116 13.65 3.90 -22.94
C GLY A 116 14.83 3.68 -23.89
N LYS A 117 15.44 2.49 -23.94
CA LYS A 117 16.67 2.28 -24.74
C LYS A 117 16.87 0.85 -25.27
N HIS A 118 16.00 0.42 -26.18
CA HIS A 118 16.22 -0.58 -27.25
C HIS A 118 14.90 -0.60 -28.05
N ASP A 119 14.81 -0.46 -29.36
CA ASP A 119 15.82 -0.57 -30.40
C ASP A 119 15.26 0.16 -31.65
N ARG A 120 16.08 1.01 -32.27
CA ARG A 120 15.79 1.57 -33.59
C ARG A 120 16.11 0.45 -34.58
N ILE A 121 15.13 -0.37 -34.93
CA ILE A 121 15.33 -1.31 -36.03
C ILE A 121 15.09 -0.57 -37.34
N ASP A 122 16.20 -0.38 -38.04
CA ASP A 122 16.35 0.02 -39.42
C ASP A 122 15.29 -0.57 -40.34
N ARG A 123 14.70 0.31 -41.16
CA ARG A 123 13.97 -0.08 -42.37
C ARG A 123 14.88 0.22 -43.56
N PRO A 124 15.38 -0.77 -44.31
CA PRO A 124 16.10 -0.48 -45.54
C PRO A 124 15.09 -0.07 -46.63
N PRO A 125 15.52 0.71 -47.64
CA PRO A 125 14.61 1.28 -48.62
C PRO A 125 14.31 0.32 -49.78
N VAL A 126 13.14 0.58 -50.36
CA VAL A 126 12.51 0.11 -51.63
C VAL A 126 11.80 -1.23 -51.56
#